data_AF-A0A3M1I827-F1
#
_entry.id   AF-A0A3M1I827-F1
#
_cell.length_a   1.000
_cell.length_b   1.000
_cell.length_c   1.000
_cell.angle_alpha   90.00
_cell.angle_beta   90.00
_cell.angle_gamma   90.00
#
_symmetry.space_group_name_H-M   'P 1'
#
loop_
_entity.id
_entity.type
_entity.pdbx_description
1 polymer ?
#
loop_
_entity_poly.entity_id
_entity_poly.type
_entity_poly.pdbx_seq_one_letter_code
_entity_poly.pdbx_strand_id
1 'polypeptide(L)' 'MTTVTKRSLRDFRTQAEIFKALAHPARLLIVDELSRGERCVCELAALVGYEMPTV' A
#
# COMPACT_ATOMS: atom_id res chain seq x y z
N MET A 1 -11.99 -26.70 -4.39
CA MET A 1 -12.02 -26.37 -5.83
C MET A 1 -12.18 -24.87 -5.98
N THR A 2 -11.07 -24.12 -6.06
CA THR A 2 -11.13 -22.67 -6.30
C THR A 2 -11.32 -22.44 -7.79
N THR A 3 -12.51 -21.98 -8.17
CA THR A 3 -12.84 -21.57 -9.54
C THR A 3 -11.98 -20.35 -9.90
N VAL A 4 -10.99 -20.54 -10.78
CA VAL A 4 -10.16 -19.44 -11.29
C VAL A 4 -11.02 -18.62 -12.25
N THR A 5 -11.56 -17.50 -11.76
CA THR A 5 -12.30 -16.52 -12.56
C THR A 5 -11.36 -15.89 -13.60
N LYS A 6 -11.75 -15.92 -14.88
CA LYS A 6 -10.98 -15.33 -16.00
C LYS A 6 -10.82 -13.83 -15.79
N ARG A 7 -9.64 -13.35 -15.37
CA ARG A 7 -9.36 -11.90 -15.23
C ARG A 7 -9.29 -11.23 -16.60
N SER A 8 -9.92 -10.07 -16.70
CA SER A 8 -9.93 -9.23 -17.90
C SER A 8 -8.78 -8.22 -17.91
N LEU A 9 -8.47 -7.64 -19.07
CA LEU A 9 -7.49 -6.53 -19.16
C LEU A 9 -7.89 -5.31 -18.33
N ARG A 10 -9.19 -5.11 -18.08
CA ARG A 10 -9.66 -4.03 -17.20
C ARG A 10 -9.25 -4.28 -15.75
N ASP A 11 -9.34 -5.53 -15.29
CA ASP A 11 -8.93 -5.91 -13.93
C ASP A 11 -7.43 -5.68 -13.74
N PHE A 12 -6.62 -6.07 -14.73
CA PHE A 12 -5.18 -5.82 -14.69
C PHE A 12 -4.82 -4.33 -14.78
N ARG A 13 -5.59 -3.52 -15.51
CA ARG A 13 -5.40 -2.07 -15.54
C ARG A 13 -5.62 -1.45 -14.16
N THR A 14 -6.70 -1.83 -13.48
CA THR A 14 -6.95 -1.35 -12.11
C THR A 14 -5.84 -1.79 -11.16
N GLN A 15 -5.37 -3.04 -11.25
CA GLN A 15 -4.24 -3.51 -10.46
C GLN A 15 -2.96 -2.71 -10.74
N ALA A 16 -2.68 -2.41 -12.02
CA ALA A 16 -1.51 -1.63 -12.41
C ALA A 16 -1.53 -0.21 -11.81
N GLU A 17 -2.69 0.45 -11.76
CA GLU A 17 -2.82 1.76 -11.10
C GLU A 17 -2.58 1.67 -9.58
N ILE A 18 -3.03 0.60 -8.92
CA ILE A 18 -2.72 0.37 -7.50
C ILE A 18 -1.22 0.18 -7.30
N PHE A 19 -0.57 -0.65 -8.11
CA PHE A 19 0.87 -0.86 -8.02
C PHE A 19 1.65 0.42 -8.27
N LYS A 20 1.23 1.23 -9.25
CA LYS A 20 1.80 2.55 -9.52
C LYS A 20 1.65 3.49 -8.33
N ALA A 21 0.50 3.47 -7.65
CA ALA A 21 0.29 4.26 -6.43
C ALA A 21 1.16 3.79 -5.26
N LEU A 22 1.45 2.49 -5.17
CA LEU A 22 2.28 1.89 -4.13
C LEU A 22 3.78 1.91 -4.45
N ALA A 23 4.20 2.27 -5.66
CA ALA A 23 5.59 2.25 -6.14
C ALA A 23 6.47 3.36 -5.53
N HIS A 24 6.40 3.55 -4.21
CA HIS A 24 7.23 4.43 -3.43
C HIS A 24 7.68 3.70 -2.16
N PRO A 25 8.99 3.67 -1.81
CA PRO A 25 9.51 2.87 -0.71
C PRO A 25 8.80 3.16 0.63
N ALA A 26 8.51 4.44 0.90
CA ALA A 26 7.72 4.85 2.06
C ALA A 26 6.35 4.17 2.16
N ARG A 27 5.61 4.12 1.05
CA ARG A 27 4.24 3.57 1.04
C ARG A 27 4.27 2.06 1.20
N LEU A 28 5.27 1.39 0.63
CA LEU A 28 5.48 -0.04 0.83
C LEU A 28 5.78 -0.35 2.30
N LEU A 29 6.63 0.44 2.96
CA LEU A 29 6.92 0.29 4.39
C LEU A 29 5.65 0.48 5.24
N ILE A 30 4.86 1.52 4.96
CA ILE A 30 3.59 1.77 5.65
C ILE A 30 2.63 0.57 5.48
N VAL A 31 2.49 0.05 4.27
CA VAL A 31 1.62 -1.11 3.99
C VAL A 31 2.12 -2.36 4.70
N ASP A 32 3.44 -2.63 4.70
CA ASP A 32 4.02 -3.77 5.41
C ASP A 32 3.74 -3.69 6.91
N GLU A 33 3.95 -2.52 7.52
CA GLU A 33 3.70 -2.33 8.94
C GLU A 33 2.21 -2.44 9.31
N LEU A 34 1.31 -1.87 8.50
CA LEU A 34 -0.13 -1.98 8.72
C LEU A 34 -0.67 -3.40 8.47
N SER A 35 0.01 -4.20 7.65
CA SER A 35 -0.36 -5.61 7.44
C SER A 35 -0.16 -6.45 8.71
N ARG A 36 0.67 -5.98 9.64
CA ARG A 36 0.98 -6.65 10.92
C ARG A 36 0.05 -6.23 12.05
N GLY A 37 -0.74 -5.17 11.86
CA GLY A 37 -1.68 -4.63 12.84
C GLY A 37 -1.86 -3.12 12.71
N GLU A 38 -2.79 -2.58 13.49
CA GLU A 38 -2.94 -1.13 13.60
C GLU A 38 -1.70 -0.50 14.25
N ARG A 39 -1.30 0.67 13.77
CA ARG A 39 -0.18 1.45 14.33
C ARG A 39 -0.55 2.92 14.41
N CYS A 40 0.08 3.62 15.36
CA CYS A 40 -0.06 5.07 15.46
C CYS A 40 0.63 5.76 14.28
N VAL A 41 0.03 6.84 13.77
CA VAL A 41 0.60 7.64 12.67
C VAL A 41 1.98 8.19 13.01
N CYS A 42 2.23 8.54 14.27
CA CYS A 42 3.53 9.04 14.72
C CYS A 42 4.64 7.99 14.59
N GLU A 43 4.32 6.72 14.88
CA GLU A 43 5.26 5.60 14.73
C GLU A 43 5.58 5.36 13.25
N LEU A 44 4.56 5.39 12.39
CA LEU A 44 4.73 5.26 10.95
C LEU A 44 5.56 6.43 10.37
N ALA A 45 5.28 7.67 10.78
CA ALA A 45 6.04 8.84 10.32
C ALA A 45 7.53 8.73 10.71
N ALA A 46 7.82 8.32 11.95
CA ALA A 46 9.18 8.09 12.43
C ALA A 46 9.90 6.98 11.64
N LEU A 47 9.22 5.88 11.31
CA LEU A 47 9.79 4.76 10.55
C LEU A 47 10.16 5.14 9.11
N VAL A 48 9.37 6.01 8.50
CA VAL A 48 9.56 6.42 7.11
C VAL A 48 10.53 7.62 7.00
N GLY A 49 10.86 8.27 8.13
CA GLY A 49 11.74 9.43 8.16
C GLY A 49 11.12 10.69 7.53
N TYR A 50 9.78 10.79 7.55
CA TYR A 50 9.07 11.99 7.10
C TYR A 50 8.67 12.84 8.30
N GLU A 51 8.91 14.14 8.20
CA GLU A 51 8.24 15.14 9.02
C GLU A 51 6.74 15.08 8.72
N MET A 52 5.89 15.07 9.75
CA MET A 52 4.45 15.06 9.54
C MET A 52 4.05 16.32 8.79
N PRO A 53 3.38 16.22 7.62
CA PRO A 53 2.80 17.39 7.00
C PRO A 53 1.75 17.96 7.96
N THR A 54 1.95 19.20 8.38
CA THR A 54 0.92 19.95 9.11
C THR A 54 -0.29 20.11 8.21
N VAL A 55 -1.47 19.81 8.75
CA VAL A 55 -2.78 19.99 8.11
C VAL A 55 -3.00 21.41 7.60
#